data_AF-X1PCF4-F1
#
_entry.id   AF-X1PCF4-F1
#
_cell.length_a   1.000
_cell.length_b   1.000
_cell.length_c   1.000
_cell.angle_alpha   90.00
_cell.angle_beta   90.00
_cell.angle_gamma   90.00
#
_symmetry.space_group_name_H-M   'P 1'
#
loop_
_entity.id
_entity.type
_entity.pdbx_description
1 polymer ?
#
loop_
_entity_poly.entity_id
_entity_poly.type
_entity_poly.pdbx_seq_one_letter_code
_entity_poly.pdbx_strand_id
1 'polypeptide(L)' 'MGWNEIKKARQRLSREQGTIIKDWGGRLPIALIYPNSYYVGMSNLGIHTIYSLLNSYNGIVCE' A
#
# COMPACT_ATOMS: atom_id res chain seq x y z
N MET A 1 -4.64 9.28 26.50
CA MET A 1 -4.71 8.09 25.61
C MET A 1 -4.16 6.90 26.38
N GLY A 2 -4.99 5.93 26.73
CA GLY A 2 -4.59 4.83 27.62
C GLY A 2 -3.74 3.77 26.91
N TRP A 3 -2.72 3.25 27.59
CA TRP A 3 -1.83 2.19 27.10
C TRP A 3 -2.57 0.96 26.52
N ASN A 4 -3.76 0.67 27.03
CA ASN A 4 -4.62 -0.41 26.53
C ASN A 4 -5.08 -0.20 25.09
N GLU A 5 -5.37 1.03 24.68
CA GLU A 5 -5.84 1.33 23.33
C GLU A 5 -4.70 1.22 22.30
N ILE A 6 -3.49 1.65 22.67
CA ILE A 6 -2.28 1.47 21.85
C ILE A 6 -1.97 -0.02 21.66
N LYS A 7 -2.09 -0.82 22.72
CA LYS A 7 -1.86 -2.27 22.66
C LYS A 7 -2.87 -2.96 21.73
N LYS A 8 -4.15 -2.60 21.82
CA LYS A 8 -5.20 -3.12 20.91
C LYS A 8 -4.92 -2.74 19.46
N ALA A 9 -4.54 -1.48 19.19
CA ALA A 9 -4.23 -1.03 17.83
C ALA A 9 -3.05 -1.80 17.22
N ARG A 10 -1.96 -1.99 17.98
CA ARG A 10 -0.79 -2.79 17.53
C ARG A 10 -1.15 -4.25 17.27
N GLN A 11 -2.02 -4.83 18.09
CA GLN A 11 -2.48 -6.22 17.90
C GLN A 11 -3.38 -6.38 16.66
N ARG A 12 -4.13 -5.34 16.27
CA ARG A 12 -4.87 -5.34 15.00
C ARG A 12 -3.92 -5.22 13.82
N LEU A 13 -3.00 -4.26 13.88
CA LEU A 13 -1.98 -4.03 12.85
C LEU A 13 -1.12 -5.28 12.60
N SER A 14 -0.73 -6.02 13.65
CA SER A 14 0.06 -7.25 13.48
C SER A 14 -0.68 -8.39 12.77
N ARG A 15 -2.00 -8.28 12.59
CA ARG A 15 -2.83 -9.25 11.86
C ARG A 15 -3.07 -8.83 10.41
N GLU A 16 -2.71 -7.62 10.03
CA GLU A 16 -2.82 -7.15 8.65
C GLU A 16 -1.77 -7.85 7.79
N GLN A 17 -2.17 -8.21 6.58
CA GLN A 17 -1.32 -8.88 5.59
C GLN A 17 -1.53 -8.19 4.24
N GLY A 18 -0.49 -8.18 3.40
CA GLY A 18 -0.55 -7.54 2.08
C GLY A 18 -0.15 -6.06 2.06
N THR A 19 0.11 -5.44 3.22
CA THR A 19 0.70 -4.09 3.28
C THR A 19 2.14 -4.14 2.79
N ILE A 20 2.43 -3.37 1.74
CA ILE A 20 3.78 -3.20 1.22
C ILE A 20 4.43 -2.05 1.97
N ILE A 21 5.49 -2.34 2.73
CA ILE A 21 6.30 -1.33 3.42
C ILE A 21 7.68 -1.34 2.78
N LYS A 22 8.07 -0.22 2.17
CA LYS A 22 9.35 -0.06 1.50
C LYS A 22 10.06 1.19 1.96
N ASP A 23 11.36 1.06 2.20
CA ASP A 23 12.25 2.22 2.28
C ASP A 23 12.38 2.87 0.89
N TRP A 24 12.46 4.19 0.87
CA TRP A 24 12.55 5.00 -0.35
C TRP A 24 14.00 5.22 -0.78
N GLY A 25 14.96 5.03 0.13
CA GLY A 25 16.38 5.29 -0.13
C GLY A 25 16.93 4.51 -1.32
N GLY A 26 17.49 5.23 -2.30
CA GLY A 26 18.18 4.64 -3.46
C GLY A 26 17.27 3.89 -4.45
N ARG A 27 15.95 4.03 -4.34
CA ARG A 27 14.97 3.40 -5.23
C ARG A 27 14.31 4.44 -6.13
N LEU A 28 13.78 3.98 -7.26
CA LEU A 28 13.00 4.79 -8.19
C LEU A 28 11.57 4.98 -7.64
N PRO A 29 11.15 6.21 -7.30
CA PRO A 29 9.78 6.49 -6.91
C PRO A 29 8.89 6.59 -8.15
N ILE A 30 7.73 5.93 -8.09
CA ILE A 30 6.70 5.96 -9.13
C ILE A 30 5.37 6.32 -8.46
N ALA A 31 4.67 7.30 -9.02
CA ALA A 31 3.29 7.61 -8.64
C ALA A 31 2.34 7.01 -9.68
N LEU A 32 1.47 6.10 -9.25
CA LEU A 32 0.52 5.42 -10.13
C LEU A 32 -0.85 6.10 -10.05
N ILE A 33 -1.19 6.85 -11.10
CA ILE A 33 -2.43 7.62 -11.15
C ILE A 33 -3.38 7.00 -12.17
N TYR A 34 -4.61 6.75 -11.76
CA TYR A 34 -5.67 6.24 -12.64
C TYR A 34 -6.88 7.19 -12.62
N PRO A 35 -6.94 8.17 -13.55
CA PRO A 35 -8.02 9.14 -13.60
C PRO A 35 -9.24 8.51 -14.26
N ASN A 36 -10.09 7.85 -13.48
CA ASN A 36 -11.36 7.31 -13.95
C ASN A 36 -12.49 7.77 -13.04
N SER A 37 -13.63 8.14 -13.63
CA SER A 37 -14.87 8.48 -12.96
C SER A 37 -15.51 7.21 -12.38
N TYR A 38 -14.93 6.69 -11.30
CA TYR A 38 -15.47 5.53 -10.60
C TYR A 38 -16.60 5.97 -9.66
N TYR A 39 -17.84 5.64 -10.02
CA TYR A 39 -19.03 5.89 -9.19
C TYR A 39 -19.17 4.93 -8.00
N VAL A 40 -18.48 3.80 -8.04
CA VAL A 40 -18.52 2.74 -7.01
C VAL A 40 -17.07 2.32 -6.74
N GLY A 41 -16.59 2.48 -5.51
CA GLY A 41 -15.16 2.35 -5.18
C GLY A 41 -14.56 0.97 -5.50
N MET A 42 -13.25 0.97 -5.82
CA MET A 42 -12.34 -0.19 -5.73
C MET A 42 -12.53 -1.34 -6.74
N SER A 43 -12.95 -1.10 -7.99
CA SER A 43 -13.11 -2.17 -9.02
C SER A 43 -12.11 -2.16 -10.18
N ASN A 44 -10.88 -1.66 -9.98
CA ASN A 44 -9.84 -1.78 -11.01
C ASN A 44 -8.74 -2.78 -10.60
N LEU A 45 -8.99 -4.08 -10.80
CA LEU A 45 -7.97 -5.11 -10.56
C LEU A 45 -6.66 -4.85 -11.35
N GLY A 46 -6.75 -4.20 -12.51
CA GLY A 46 -5.59 -3.83 -13.31
C GLY A 46 -4.66 -2.85 -12.59
N ILE A 47 -5.21 -1.83 -11.92
CA ILE A 47 -4.37 -0.86 -11.18
C ILE A 47 -3.69 -1.51 -9.98
N HIS A 48 -4.40 -2.38 -9.25
CA HIS A 48 -3.81 -3.15 -8.15
C HIS A 48 -2.73 -4.12 -8.63
N THR A 49 -2.92 -4.72 -9.80
CA THR A 49 -1.93 -5.62 -10.42
C THR A 49 -0.66 -4.87 -10.79
N ILE A 50 -0.79 -3.70 -11.44
CA ILE A 50 0.37 -2.86 -11.81
C ILE A 50 1.09 -2.37 -10.55
N TYR A 51 0.35 -1.90 -9.54
CA TYR A 51 0.92 -1.50 -8.25
C TYR A 51 1.74 -2.64 -7.60
N SER A 52 1.16 -3.85 -7.54
CA SER A 52 1.83 -5.01 -6.97
C SER A 52 3.06 -5.42 -7.76
N LEU A 53 2.98 -5.40 -9.09
CA LEU A 53 4.10 -5.71 -9.98
C LEU A 53 5.25 -4.70 -9.84
N LEU A 54 4.96 -3.39 -9.84
CA LEU A 54 5.99 -2.38 -9.65
C LEU A 54 6.65 -2.53 -8.27
N ASN A 55 5.85 -2.81 -7.24
CA ASN A 55 6.35 -3.08 -5.91
C ASN A 55 6.99 -4.48 -5.73
N SER A 56 6.96 -5.39 -6.71
CA SER A 56 7.75 -6.63 -6.63
C SER A 56 9.22 -6.41 -6.97
N TYR A 57 9.56 -5.30 -7.65
CA TYR A 57 10.96 -4.98 -7.97
C TYR A 57 11.66 -4.31 -6.78
N ASN A 58 12.85 -4.80 -6.42
CA ASN A 58 13.64 -4.28 -5.29
C ASN A 58 14.07 -2.82 -5.44
N GLY A 59 14.28 -2.36 -6.68
CA GLY A 59 14.74 -1.00 -6.98
C GLY A 59 13.63 0.03 -7.15
N ILE A 60 12.36 -0.36 -7.00
CA ILE A 60 11.20 0.50 -7.27
C ILE A 60 10.36 0.65 -6.00
N VAL A 61 9.87 1.86 -5.77
CA VAL A 61 8.81 2.16 -4.81
C VAL A 61 7.67 2.80 -5.58
N CYS A 62 6.50 2.19 -5.53
CA CYS A 62 5.32 2.70 -6.21
C CYS A 62 4.22 3.03 -5.19
N GLU A 63 3.65 4.22 -5.30
CA GLU A 63 2.48 4.68 -4.52
C GLU A 63 1.33 5.07 -5.44
#